data_AF-A0A2J9ECT3-F1
#
_entry.id   AF-A0A2J9ECT3-F1
#
_cell.length_a   1.000
_cell.length_b   1.000
_cell.length_c   1.000
_cell.angle_alpha   90.00
_cell.angle_beta   90.00
_cell.angle_gamma   90.00
#
_symmetry.space_group_name_H-M   'P 1'
#
loop_
_entity.id
_entity.type
_entity.pdbx_description
1 polymer ?
#
loop_
_entity_poly.entity_id
_entity_poly.type
_entity_poly.pdbx_seq_one_letter_code
_entity_poly.pdbx_strand_id
1 'polypeptide(L)'
;MLLSAAMLVTGSGIASESTPDITVFASKDAQGSVWNSVTDKAQYQVSYKVTINNNGKQAFTPGKNNKMCLFLFDSQGHQLMSNGIQLELLSPYKGGESRYGTVMFTSDNDALFDLPFVKLATGEKCLTAAVKR
;
A
#
# COMPACT_ATOMS: atom_id res chain seq x y z
N MET A 1 -13.95 1.26 63.29
CA MET A 1 -14.15 1.87 61.95
C MET A 1 -12.78 2.26 61.43
N LEU A 2 -12.42 1.81 60.22
CA LEU A 2 -11.47 2.41 59.25
C LEU A 2 -10.90 1.27 58.38
N LEU A 3 -11.64 0.92 57.33
CA LEU A 3 -11.09 0.17 56.19
C LEU A 3 -10.49 1.20 55.23
N SER A 4 -9.17 1.17 55.05
CA SER A 4 -8.48 1.97 54.03
C SER A 4 -8.60 1.26 52.67
N ALA A 5 -9.37 1.84 51.75
CA ALA A 5 -9.42 1.41 50.36
C ALA A 5 -8.29 2.07 49.56
N ALA A 6 -7.29 1.29 49.14
CA ALA A 6 -6.29 1.74 48.19
C ALA A 6 -6.84 1.59 46.76
N MET A 7 -7.07 2.70 46.07
CA MET A 7 -7.46 2.68 44.66
C MET A 7 -6.21 2.47 43.79
N LEU A 8 -6.15 1.33 43.11
CA LEU A 8 -5.18 1.07 42.04
C LEU A 8 -5.65 1.82 40.79
N VAL A 9 -4.95 2.89 40.43
CA VAL A 9 -5.11 3.55 39.13
C VAL A 9 -4.47 2.65 38.07
N THR A 10 -5.29 1.82 37.43
CA THR A 10 -4.89 1.13 36.20
C THR A 10 -4.85 2.16 35.08
N GLY A 11 -3.66 2.71 34.82
CA GLY A 11 -3.42 3.51 33.61
C GLY A 11 -3.57 2.61 32.39
N SER A 12 -4.70 2.73 31.68
CA SER A 12 -4.86 2.16 30.35
C SER A 12 -3.95 2.95 29.39
N GLY A 13 -2.71 2.49 29.22
CA GLY A 13 -1.86 2.94 28.13
C GLY A 13 -2.50 2.50 26.81
N ILE A 14 -3.19 3.42 26.14
CA ILE A 14 -3.58 3.21 24.75
C ILE A 14 -2.27 3.20 23.97
N ALA A 15 -1.81 2.01 23.59
CA ALA A 15 -0.73 1.87 22.62
C ALA A 15 -1.24 2.50 21.32
N SER A 16 -0.80 3.73 21.04
CA SER A 16 -0.98 4.32 19.72
C SER A 16 -0.19 3.45 18.76
N GLU A 17 -0.88 2.69 17.91
CA GLU A 17 -0.23 2.00 16.79
C GLU A 17 0.45 3.08 15.94
N SER A 18 1.78 3.16 16.06
CA SER A 18 2.56 4.10 15.26
C SER A 18 2.35 3.75 13.80
N THR A 19 1.88 4.73 13.02
CA THR A 19 1.81 4.57 11.57
C THR A 19 3.23 4.25 11.06
N PRO A 20 3.42 3.19 10.27
CA PRO A 20 4.76 2.80 9.83
C PRO A 20 5.38 3.93 8.98
N ASP A 21 6.64 4.26 9.28
CA ASP A 21 7.42 5.24 8.52
C ASP A 21 7.96 4.56 7.24
N ILE A 22 7.19 4.71 6.15
CA ILE A 22 7.45 4.09 4.86
C ILE A 22 7.74 5.16 3.81
N THR A 23 8.79 4.97 3.02
CA THR A 23 9.06 5.74 1.80
C THR A 23 8.96 4.84 0.58
N VAL A 24 8.29 5.32 -0.47
CA VAL A 24 8.19 4.63 -1.76
C VAL A 24 8.96 5.44 -2.80
N PHE A 25 10.00 4.85 -3.35
CA PHE A 25 10.65 5.32 -4.57
C PHE A 25 10.02 4.56 -5.74
N ALA A 26 9.67 5.27 -6.81
CA ALA A 26 9.05 4.66 -7.98
C ALA A 26 9.56 5.29 -9.26
N SER A 27 9.83 4.45 -10.26
CA SER A 27 10.16 4.87 -11.62
C SER A 27 9.30 4.09 -12.60
N LYS A 28 8.65 4.82 -13.52
CA LYS A 28 7.90 4.20 -14.63
C LYS A 28 8.86 3.30 -15.41
N ASP A 29 8.48 2.05 -15.58
CA ASP A 29 9.32 1.01 -16.20
C ASP A 29 8.88 0.71 -17.62
N ALA A 30 7.60 0.39 -17.81
CA ALA A 30 7.04 0.11 -19.14
C ALA A 30 5.56 0.48 -19.25
N GLN A 31 5.10 0.62 -20.49
CA GLN A 31 3.69 0.75 -20.88
C GLN A 31 3.34 -0.40 -21.82
N GLY A 32 2.09 -0.85 -21.79
CA GLY A 32 1.59 -1.93 -22.62
C GLY A 32 0.10 -2.14 -22.45
N SER A 33 -0.34 -3.38 -22.65
CA SER A 33 -1.74 -3.77 -22.54
C SER A 33 -1.87 -5.15 -21.89
N VAL A 34 -3.04 -5.42 -21.31
CA VAL A 34 -3.48 -6.75 -20.88
C VAL A 34 -4.76 -7.12 -21.60
N TRP A 35 -4.93 -8.41 -21.90
CA TRP A 35 -6.20 -8.98 -22.37
C TRP A 35 -6.60 -10.16 -21.49
N ASN A 36 -7.87 -10.21 -21.12
CA ASN A 36 -8.42 -11.25 -20.28
C ASN A 36 -9.28 -12.21 -21.12
N SER A 37 -8.86 -13.47 -21.24
CA SER A 37 -9.54 -14.47 -22.09
C SER A 37 -10.93 -14.89 -21.61
N VAL A 38 -11.26 -14.68 -20.34
CA VAL A 38 -12.56 -15.06 -19.76
C VAL A 38 -13.60 -13.97 -19.97
N THR A 39 -13.19 -12.71 -19.88
CA THR A 39 -14.09 -11.55 -20.03
C THR A 39 -14.02 -10.91 -21.42
N ASP A 40 -13.05 -11.32 -22.24
CA ASP A 40 -12.71 -10.76 -23.54
C ASP A 40 -12.46 -9.23 -23.52
N LYS A 41 -11.86 -8.76 -22.43
CA LYS A 41 -11.57 -7.33 -22.24
C LYS A 41 -10.09 -7.04 -22.40
N ALA A 42 -9.78 -6.03 -23.21
CA ALA A 42 -8.47 -5.40 -23.27
C ALA A 42 -8.42 -4.19 -22.32
N GLN A 43 -7.27 -3.96 -21.69
CA GLN A 43 -6.98 -2.81 -20.85
C GLN A 43 -5.57 -2.30 -21.11
N TYR A 44 -5.35 -1.01 -20.90
CA TYR A 44 -4.03 -0.41 -20.84
C TYR A 44 -3.30 -0.85 -19.57
N GLN A 45 -1.98 -0.91 -19.63
CA GLN A 45 -1.12 -1.35 -18.53
C GLN A 45 0.11 -0.45 -18.40
N VAL A 46 0.44 -0.06 -17.17
CA VAL A 46 1.73 0.54 -16.84
C VAL A 46 2.40 -0.22 -15.70
N SER A 47 3.71 -0.41 -15.78
CA SER A 47 4.53 -0.96 -14.71
C SER A 47 5.44 0.11 -14.12
N TYR A 48 5.68 -0.01 -12.81
CA TYR A 48 6.65 0.79 -12.08
C TYR A 48 7.62 -0.14 -11.36
N LYS A 49 8.91 0.15 -11.49
CA LYS A 49 9.92 -0.34 -10.55
C LYS A 49 9.79 0.47 -9.27
N VAL A 50 9.69 -0.21 -8.14
CA VAL A 50 9.52 0.43 -6.83
C VAL A 50 10.54 -0.09 -5.83
N THR A 51 11.00 0.82 -4.98
CA THR A 51 11.71 0.49 -3.73
C THR A 51 10.86 1.00 -2.57
N ILE A 52 10.51 0.11 -1.65
CA ILE A 52 9.78 0.44 -0.43
C ILE A 52 10.76 0.36 0.73
N ASN A 53 11.00 1.48 1.39
CA ASN A 53 11.87 1.57 2.55
C ASN A 53 11.03 1.61 3.82
N ASN A 54 11.38 0.78 4.80
CA ASN A 54 10.91 0.94 6.17
C ASN A 54 11.93 1.77 6.95
N ASN A 55 11.70 3.07 7.08
CA ASN A 55 12.61 3.94 7.83
C ASN A 55 12.41 3.83 9.34
N GLY A 56 11.32 3.17 9.77
CA GLY A 56 11.01 2.93 11.16
C GLY A 56 11.94 1.91 11.82
N LYS A 57 11.81 1.78 13.15
CA LYS A 57 12.53 0.77 13.95
C LYS A 57 11.78 -0.56 14.05
N GLN A 58 10.47 -0.53 13.86
CA GLN A 58 9.60 -1.70 13.96
C GLN A 58 9.51 -2.42 12.62
N ALA A 59 9.22 -3.72 12.64
CA ALA A 59 9.00 -4.47 11.42
C ALA A 59 7.67 -4.07 10.75
N PHE A 60 7.68 -3.93 9.43
CA PHE A 60 6.49 -3.79 8.61
C PHE A 60 6.17 -5.13 7.95
N THR A 61 5.02 -5.72 8.29
CA THR A 61 4.62 -7.06 7.83
C THR A 61 3.32 -6.96 7.02
N PRO A 62 3.39 -6.97 5.69
CA PRO A 62 2.22 -7.16 4.84
C PRO A 62 1.54 -8.49 5.12
N GLY A 63 0.21 -8.54 5.10
CA GLY A 63 -0.52 -9.80 5.31
C GLY A 63 -2.03 -9.65 5.27
N LYS A 64 -2.78 -10.69 5.61
CA LYS A 64 -4.26 -10.69 5.55
C LYS A 64 -4.89 -9.55 6.36
N ASN A 65 -4.37 -9.32 7.57
CA ASN A 65 -4.89 -8.28 8.49
C ASN A 65 -4.26 -6.91 8.24
N ASN A 66 -3.21 -6.86 7.44
CA ASN A 66 -2.48 -5.63 7.07
C ASN A 66 -2.19 -5.68 5.57
N LYS A 67 -3.26 -5.79 4.78
CA LYS A 67 -3.14 -5.96 3.32
C LYS A 67 -2.39 -4.76 2.77
N MET A 68 -1.34 -4.99 1.98
CA MET A 68 -0.61 -3.93 1.30
C MET A 68 -1.20 -3.71 -0.10
N CYS A 69 -1.39 -2.44 -0.47
CA CYS A 69 -1.79 -2.04 -1.82
C CYS A 69 -0.95 -0.85 -2.24
N LEU A 70 -0.65 -0.77 -3.53
CA LEU A 70 -0.01 0.39 -4.13
C LEU A 70 -1.02 1.11 -5.01
N PHE A 71 -0.91 2.43 -5.03
CA PHE A 71 -1.79 3.31 -5.79
C PHE A 71 -0.98 4.16 -6.73
N LEU A 72 -1.37 4.14 -8.00
CA LEU A 72 -0.93 5.10 -9.01
C LEU A 72 -1.85 6.31 -8.92
N PHE A 73 -1.33 7.51 -8.75
CA PHE A 73 -2.15 8.70 -8.47
C PHE A 73 -1.54 9.99 -9.00
N ASP A 74 -2.35 11.05 -9.02
CA ASP A 74 -1.95 12.42 -9.34
C ASP A 74 -2.38 13.43 -8.26
N SER A 75 -2.03 14.70 -8.48
CA SER A 75 -2.40 15.81 -7.58
C SER A 75 -3.88 16.21 -7.66
N GLN A 76 -4.62 15.73 -8.67
CA GLN A 76 -6.05 16.00 -8.85
C GLN A 76 -6.93 15.00 -8.07
N GLY A 77 -6.31 13.97 -7.49
CA GLY A 77 -6.99 12.97 -6.68
C GLY A 77 -7.45 11.74 -7.47
N HIS A 78 -7.09 11.65 -8.75
CA HIS A 78 -7.24 10.41 -9.49
C HIS A 78 -6.31 9.36 -8.89
N GLN A 79 -6.83 8.15 -8.66
CA GLN A 79 -6.02 7.06 -8.15
C GLN A 79 -6.52 5.70 -8.67
N LEU A 80 -5.57 4.83 -8.97
CA LEU A 80 -5.80 3.46 -9.41
C LEU A 80 -5.05 2.52 -8.50
N MET A 81 -5.75 1.50 -7.98
CA MET A 81 -5.10 0.44 -7.20
C MET A 81 -4.30 -0.48 -8.13
N SER A 82 -3.16 -0.96 -7.65
CA SER A 82 -2.35 -1.96 -8.35
C SER A 82 -3.12 -3.27 -8.57
N ASN A 83 -2.98 -3.85 -9.76
CA ASN A 83 -3.51 -5.16 -10.13
C ASN A 83 -2.48 -6.28 -9.90
N GLY A 84 -1.19 -5.95 -9.92
CA GLY A 84 -0.09 -6.89 -9.70
C GLY A 84 1.00 -6.28 -8.82
N ILE A 85 1.48 -7.05 -7.86
CA ILE A 85 2.61 -6.69 -6.99
C ILE A 85 3.57 -7.88 -6.98
N GLN A 86 4.84 -7.64 -7.29
CA GLN A 86 5.85 -8.70 -7.20
C GLN A 86 5.99 -9.21 -5.76
N LEU A 87 6.09 -10.53 -5.60
CA LEU A 87 6.04 -11.20 -4.30
C LEU A 87 7.08 -10.69 -3.30
N GLU A 88 8.25 -10.29 -3.77
CA GLU A 88 9.33 -9.73 -2.92
C GLU A 88 8.85 -8.52 -2.10
N LEU A 89 8.01 -7.67 -2.69
CA LEU A 89 7.44 -6.49 -2.03
C LEU A 89 6.42 -6.85 -0.94
N LEU A 90 5.91 -8.08 -0.94
CA LEU A 90 4.95 -8.57 0.06
C LEU A 90 5.62 -9.28 1.24
N SER A 91 6.95 -9.47 1.19
CA SER A 91 7.70 -10.04 2.31
C SER A 91 7.78 -9.06 3.50
N PRO A 92 8.00 -9.53 4.75
CA PRO A 92 8.21 -8.64 5.88
C PRO A 92 9.48 -7.79 5.73
N TYR A 93 9.45 -6.56 6.25
CA TYR A 93 10.54 -5.59 6.23
C TYR A 93 10.98 -5.35 7.66
N LYS A 94 12.23 -5.63 8.03
CA LYS A 94 12.73 -5.15 9.33
C LYS A 94 12.86 -3.62 9.33
N GLY A 95 13.01 -3.03 10.49
CA GLY A 95 13.32 -1.60 10.58
C GLY A 95 14.64 -1.28 9.87
N GLY A 96 14.64 -0.25 9.03
CA GLY A 96 15.76 0.14 8.17
C GLY A 96 15.94 -0.69 6.89
N GLU A 97 15.16 -1.77 6.69
CA GLU A 97 15.26 -2.58 5.47
C GLU A 97 14.44 -1.98 4.32
N SER A 98 14.78 -2.42 3.12
CA SER A 98 14.05 -2.07 1.90
C SER A 98 13.72 -3.31 1.09
N ARG A 99 12.67 -3.24 0.28
CA ARG A 99 12.38 -4.22 -0.76
C ARG A 99 12.25 -3.52 -2.10
N TYR A 100 12.65 -4.23 -3.14
CA TYR A 100 12.57 -3.75 -4.51
C TYR A 100 11.76 -4.73 -5.34
N GLY A 101 10.99 -4.22 -6.28
CA GLY A 101 10.24 -5.04 -7.20
C GLY A 101 9.41 -4.22 -8.17
N THR A 102 8.54 -4.92 -8.90
CA THR A 102 7.65 -4.31 -9.90
C THR A 102 6.21 -4.32 -9.41
N VAL A 103 5.50 -3.25 -9.74
CA VAL A 103 4.06 -3.08 -9.53
C VAL A 103 3.40 -2.78 -10.86
N MET A 104 2.22 -3.36 -11.08
CA MET A 104 1.46 -3.21 -12.32
C MET A 104 0.09 -2.60 -12.02
N PHE A 105 -0.31 -1.67 -12.87
CA PHE A 105 -1.61 -1.00 -12.86
C PHE A 105 -2.27 -1.18 -14.22
N THR A 106 -3.58 -1.42 -14.23
CA THR A 106 -4.37 -1.53 -15.46
C THR A 106 -5.61 -0.65 -15.40
N SER A 107 -6.05 -0.17 -16.57
CA SER A 107 -7.26 0.64 -16.71
C SER A 107 -7.83 0.46 -18.12
N ASP A 108 -9.15 0.62 -18.26
CA ASP A 108 -9.81 0.78 -19.55
C ASP A 108 -9.60 2.19 -20.15
N ASN A 109 -9.02 3.11 -19.39
CA ASN A 109 -8.71 4.48 -19.80
C ASN A 109 -7.19 4.67 -19.96
N ASP A 110 -6.76 5.25 -21.08
CA ASP A 110 -5.36 5.51 -21.40
C ASP A 110 -4.73 6.60 -20.53
N ALA A 111 -5.55 7.43 -19.87
CA ALA A 111 -5.11 8.43 -18.90
C ALA A 111 -4.23 7.84 -17.76
N LEU A 112 -4.25 6.52 -17.52
CA LEU A 112 -3.31 5.91 -16.57
C LEU A 112 -1.84 6.16 -16.94
N PHE A 113 -1.55 6.34 -18.23
CA PHE A 113 -0.19 6.57 -18.71
C PHE A 113 0.38 7.89 -18.21
N ASP A 114 -0.48 8.85 -17.87
CA ASP A 114 -0.09 10.18 -17.43
C ASP A 114 -0.02 10.32 -15.91
N LEU A 115 -0.50 9.32 -15.16
CA LEU A 115 -0.42 9.34 -13.70
C LEU A 115 1.05 9.15 -13.24
N PRO A 116 1.61 10.09 -12.46
CA PRO A 116 3.07 10.14 -12.23
C PRO A 116 3.53 9.53 -10.91
N PHE A 117 2.65 9.36 -9.91
CA PHE A 117 3.07 9.05 -8.55
C PHE A 117 2.59 7.68 -8.07
N VAL A 118 3.42 7.01 -7.26
CA VAL A 118 3.06 5.76 -6.60
C VAL A 118 3.10 5.94 -5.08
N LYS A 119 2.03 5.53 -4.38
CA LYS A 119 1.96 5.52 -2.91
C LYS A 119 1.53 4.16 -2.38
N LEU A 120 1.94 3.85 -1.15
CA LEU A 120 1.52 2.65 -0.43
C LEU A 120 0.35 2.97 0.49
N ALA A 121 -0.60 2.03 0.60
CA ALA A 121 -1.59 2.01 1.66
C ALA A 121 -1.72 0.62 2.25
N THR A 122 -2.34 0.54 3.43
CA THR A 122 -2.56 -0.71 4.14
C THR A 122 -3.97 -0.86 4.68
N GLY A 123 -4.35 -2.11 4.99
CA GLY A 123 -5.58 -2.42 5.71
C GLY A 123 -6.83 -1.93 4.97
N GLU A 124 -7.74 -1.25 5.68
CA GLU A 124 -9.00 -0.77 5.11
C GLU A 124 -8.82 0.27 3.99
N LYS A 125 -7.67 0.98 3.95
CA LYS A 125 -7.35 1.92 2.87
C LYS A 125 -7.14 1.22 1.53
N CYS A 126 -6.91 -0.09 1.52
CA CYS A 126 -6.95 -0.91 0.32
C CYS A 126 -8.36 -1.11 -0.25
N LEU A 127 -9.42 -0.90 0.54
CA LEU A 127 -10.80 -1.21 0.16
C LEU A 127 -11.54 0.01 -0.37
N THR A 128 -11.19 1.21 0.10
CA THR A 128 -11.92 2.45 -0.19
C THR A 128 -11.64 3.04 -1.57
N ALA A 129 -10.56 2.64 -2.23
CA ALA A 129 -10.18 3.15 -3.54
C ALA A 129 -10.78 2.37 -4.73
N ALA A 130 -11.45 1.23 -4.48
CA ALA A 130 -12.10 0.45 -5.52
C ALA A 130 -13.47 1.02 -5.98
N VAL A 131 -13.91 2.16 -5.41
CA VAL A 131 -15.32 2.59 -5.45
C VAL A 131 -15.59 3.86 -6.28
N LYS A 132 -14.58 4.56 -6.80
CA LYS A 132 -14.83 5.66 -7.76
C LYS A 132 -14.51 5.21 -9.17
N ARG A 133 -15.50 4.58 -9.81
CA ARG A 133 -15.63 4.54 -11.27
C ARG A 133 -16.27 5.84 -11.73
#